data_AF-A0A7C7MG16-F1
#
_entry.id   AF-A0A7C7MG16-F1
#
_cell.length_a   1.000
_cell.length_b   1.000
_cell.length_c   1.000
_cell.angle_alpha   90.00
_cell.angle_beta   90.00
_cell.angle_gamma   90.00
#
_symmetry.space_group_name_H-M   'P 1'
#
loop_
_entity.id
_entity.type
_entity.pdbx_description
1 polymer ?
#
loop_
_entity_poly.entity_id
_entity_poly.type
_entity_poly.pdbx_seq_one_letter_code
_entity_poly.pdbx_strand_id
1 'polypeptide(L)'
;MTIFNQDFRTPGSEVITNFDPGQDVIDFTSVNAGRPPEDFQQGAGERARAFNDGLIVNRQGDGVSLVETDGGTLISAGEGNSLFVENVTPDQLSVSNITVDGQAIDISPDSDLQSILDVIAPTGGVNAEGGDGDDNLAGSVGNDTLDGGAGDDVLGSGRGADTLDGGAGDDVLRGGMGDDVLYGGEGNDVLSGDQQDDFLDGGAGDDVLQGGAGSDTLYGGEGDDVLDGGAQRDILKGGAGDDTLEGGAGDDILKGGKGDDTFVQDFSKPGSDTITDFNPGQDTINFTGLDNLDNVSVEETFGGTVINAGPGNSLFVQGVALDQFSVDNITIDGQAVSSGLGDFDLGSVLGDASSGSSGPDALDFALGKSLDASASQGGAVAESQTAVDALEQAGAVSEAAAAEEAAAEEAVDEAAAG
;
A
#
# COMPACT_ATOMS: atom_id res chain seq x y z
N MET A 1 34.63 -13.61 16.35
CA MET A 1 33.30 -13.89 16.92
C MET A 1 33.35 -13.90 18.43
N THR A 2 33.45 -12.69 18.95
CA THR A 2 33.12 -12.31 20.31
C THR A 2 31.66 -11.84 20.30
N ILE A 3 30.88 -12.23 21.31
CA ILE A 3 29.51 -11.74 21.49
C ILE A 3 29.53 -10.74 22.66
N PHE A 4 29.15 -9.50 22.39
CA PHE A 4 29.04 -8.42 23.37
C PHE A 4 27.60 -8.33 23.82
N ASN A 5 27.28 -8.93 24.98
CA ASN A 5 25.94 -8.86 25.54
C ASN A 5 25.70 -7.47 26.11
N GLN A 6 24.59 -6.85 25.73
CA GLN A 6 24.17 -5.55 26.21
C GLN A 6 22.85 -5.72 26.94
N ASP A 7 22.83 -5.29 28.20
CA ASP A 7 21.69 -5.42 29.10
C ASP A 7 21.14 -4.05 29.45
N PHE A 8 20.05 -3.68 28.78
CA PHE A 8 19.42 -2.38 28.99
C PHE A 8 18.50 -2.34 30.24
N ARG A 9 18.45 -3.40 31.05
CA ARG A 9 17.67 -3.44 32.32
C ARG A 9 18.18 -2.49 33.40
N THR A 10 19.41 -1.99 33.27
CA THR A 10 19.98 -1.02 34.20
C THR A 10 20.54 0.16 33.42
N PRO A 11 20.07 1.40 33.66
CA PRO A 11 20.62 2.60 33.03
C PRO A 11 22.14 2.64 33.12
N GLY A 12 22.81 2.67 31.97
CA GLY A 12 24.25 2.53 31.90
C GLY A 12 24.86 3.04 30.60
N SER A 13 26.13 3.44 30.69
CA SER A 13 26.94 3.79 29.53
C SER A 13 28.06 2.75 29.40
N GLU A 14 28.07 2.03 28.30
CA GLU A 14 29.06 1.00 27.99
C GLU A 14 29.93 1.42 26.81
N VAL A 15 31.17 0.93 26.80
CA VAL A 15 32.13 1.20 25.73
C VAL A 15 32.75 -0.12 25.28
N ILE A 16 32.61 -0.42 23.99
CA ILE A 16 33.32 -1.52 23.32
C ILE A 16 34.52 -0.94 22.59
N THR A 17 35.72 -1.30 23.03
CA THR A 17 36.98 -0.74 22.49
C THR A 17 37.63 -1.65 21.44
N ASN A 18 37.08 -2.84 21.19
CA ASN A 18 37.73 -3.89 20.40
C ASN A 18 36.76 -4.67 19.51
N PHE A 19 35.74 -3.99 18.97
CA PHE A 19 34.76 -4.59 18.07
C PHE A 19 35.36 -4.86 16.69
N ASP A 20 35.23 -6.10 16.19
CA ASP A 20 35.55 -6.45 14.80
C ASP A 20 34.27 -6.55 13.97
N PRO A 21 33.90 -5.54 13.16
CA PRO A 21 32.68 -5.57 12.35
C PRO A 21 32.66 -6.69 11.30
N GLY A 22 33.80 -7.31 10.98
CA GLY A 22 33.81 -8.46 10.07
C GLY A 22 33.44 -9.77 10.74
N GLN A 23 33.40 -9.85 12.08
CA GLN A 23 33.39 -11.13 12.81
C GLN A 23 32.62 -11.13 14.13
N ASP A 24 32.38 -9.98 14.76
CA ASP A 24 31.82 -9.86 16.10
C ASP A 24 30.36 -9.42 16.07
N VAL A 25 29.67 -9.75 17.16
CA VAL A 25 28.23 -9.55 17.32
C VAL A 25 27.95 -8.81 18.62
N ILE A 26 27.04 -7.85 18.58
CA ILE A 26 26.43 -7.20 19.75
C ILE A 26 25.10 -7.90 19.97
N ASP A 27 24.92 -8.53 21.13
CA ASP A 27 23.67 -9.21 21.49
C ASP A 27 22.90 -8.34 22.46
N PHE A 28 21.78 -7.78 22.01
CA PHE A 28 20.88 -7.03 22.88
C PHE A 28 19.99 -8.02 23.63
N THR A 29 20.18 -8.13 24.94
CA THR A 29 19.37 -9.03 25.76
C THR A 29 18.11 -8.33 26.25
N SER A 30 16.93 -8.86 25.89
CA SER A 30 15.61 -8.30 26.25
C SER A 30 15.05 -8.94 27.53
N VAL A 31 14.14 -8.24 28.22
CA VAL A 31 13.41 -8.74 29.41
C VAL A 31 12.34 -9.79 29.03
N ASN A 32 12.13 -10.06 27.74
CA ASN A 32 11.02 -10.88 27.25
C ASN A 32 11.25 -12.39 27.30
N ALA A 33 12.42 -12.86 27.75
CA ALA A 33 12.68 -14.28 27.98
C ALA A 33 11.93 -14.82 29.23
N GLY A 34 10.60 -14.98 29.13
CA GLY A 34 9.82 -15.87 30.00
C GLY A 34 8.62 -15.30 30.77
N ARG A 35 7.98 -14.21 30.35
CA ARG A 35 6.70 -13.76 30.95
C ARG A 35 5.53 -13.87 29.97
N PRO A 36 4.37 -14.41 30.39
CA PRO A 36 3.17 -14.40 29.55
C PRO A 36 2.54 -12.98 29.50
N PRO A 37 1.84 -12.63 28.39
CA PRO A 37 1.21 -11.31 28.16
C PRO A 37 0.24 -10.83 29.26
N GLU A 38 -0.28 -11.75 30.06
CA GLU A 38 -1.34 -11.48 31.06
C GLU A 38 -0.81 -10.75 32.31
N ASP A 39 0.49 -10.85 32.61
CA ASP A 39 1.12 -10.22 33.78
C ASP A 39 1.39 -8.72 33.60
N PHE A 40 1.13 -8.17 32.40
CA PHE A 40 1.34 -6.74 32.10
C PHE A 40 0.16 -5.84 32.54
N GLN A 41 -1.04 -6.39 32.74
CA GLN A 41 -2.23 -5.58 33.09
C GLN A 41 -2.45 -5.36 34.60
N GLN A 42 -1.82 -6.14 35.48
CA GLN A 42 -2.04 -6.03 36.93
C GLN A 42 -1.07 -5.04 37.61
N GLY A 43 -1.09 -3.76 37.21
CA GLY A 43 -0.17 -2.81 37.85
C GLY A 43 -0.38 -1.31 37.71
N ALA A 44 -1.25 -0.79 36.84
CA ALA A 44 -1.24 0.64 36.57
C ALA A 44 -2.62 1.30 36.57
N GLY A 45 -2.84 2.20 37.55
CA GLY A 45 -3.88 3.23 37.46
C GLY A 45 -3.32 4.49 36.82
N GLU A 46 -4.15 5.17 36.01
CA GLU A 46 -4.17 6.57 35.49
C GLU A 46 -2.86 7.38 35.25
N ARG A 47 -1.67 6.81 35.42
CA ARG A 47 -0.35 7.46 35.20
C ARG A 47 0.59 6.61 34.33
N ALA A 48 0.06 5.57 33.70
CA ALA A 48 0.70 4.80 32.64
C ALA A 48 -0.13 4.86 31.34
N ARG A 49 -0.66 6.06 31.04
CA ARG A 49 -1.20 6.41 29.72
C ARG A 49 -0.07 7.01 28.88
N ALA A 50 0.97 6.19 28.66
CA ALA A 50 2.13 6.49 27.83
C ALA A 50 2.86 5.16 27.59
N PHE A 51 2.19 4.27 26.88
CA PHE A 51 2.83 3.22 26.10
C PHE A 51 2.47 3.59 24.66
N ASN A 52 3.26 4.48 24.06
CA ASN A 52 3.19 4.74 22.62
C ASN A 52 3.95 3.63 21.90
N ASP A 53 3.30 3.03 20.90
CA ASP A 53 3.90 2.66 19.62
C ASP A 53 5.08 1.68 19.66
N GLY A 54 5.10 0.75 20.60
CA GLY A 54 6.07 -0.36 20.58
C GLY A 54 7.55 0.01 20.76
N LEU A 55 7.99 1.26 20.62
CA LEU A 55 9.39 1.64 20.78
C LEU A 55 9.78 1.88 22.24
N ILE A 56 10.98 1.46 22.64
CA ILE A 56 11.63 1.98 23.85
C ILE A 56 12.06 3.42 23.57
N VAL A 57 11.15 4.37 23.82
CA VAL A 57 11.41 5.82 23.75
C VAL A 57 11.68 6.41 25.13
N ASN A 58 12.51 7.46 25.19
CA ASN A 58 12.67 8.25 26.41
C ASN A 58 11.43 9.15 26.68
N ARG A 59 11.44 9.96 27.76
CA ARG A 59 10.35 10.91 28.08
C ARG A 59 10.18 12.07 27.07
N GLN A 60 11.05 12.16 26.07
CA GLN A 60 11.05 13.17 25.01
C GLN A 60 10.71 12.58 23.62
N GLY A 61 10.38 11.28 23.51
CA GLY A 61 10.00 10.66 22.24
C GLY A 61 11.16 10.17 21.36
N ASP A 62 12.41 10.24 21.81
CA ASP A 62 13.54 9.74 21.01
C ASP A 62 13.68 8.22 21.16
N GLY A 63 13.60 7.49 20.04
CA GLY A 63 13.87 6.05 19.93
C GLY A 63 15.36 5.69 19.98
N VAL A 64 15.69 4.46 19.59
CA VAL A 64 17.09 4.01 19.51
C VAL A 64 17.77 4.75 18.33
N SER A 65 18.96 5.34 18.54
CA SER A 65 19.62 6.21 17.56
C SER A 65 21.10 5.82 17.38
N LEU A 66 21.56 5.74 16.13
CA LEU A 66 22.99 5.64 15.80
C LEU A 66 23.53 7.00 15.39
N VAL A 67 24.54 7.47 16.12
CA VAL A 67 25.21 8.74 15.83
C VAL A 67 26.70 8.46 15.65
N GLU A 68 27.24 8.82 14.48
CA GLU A 68 28.70 8.89 14.32
C GLU A 68 29.24 10.01 15.23
N THR A 69 30.20 9.66 16.06
CA THR A 69 30.87 10.62 16.95
C THR A 69 32.39 10.52 16.77
N ASP A 70 33.12 11.52 17.26
CA ASP A 70 34.58 11.55 17.17
C ASP A 70 35.18 10.30 17.83
N GLY A 71 35.62 9.34 17.00
CA GLY A 71 36.27 8.11 17.44
C GLY A 71 35.40 6.86 17.47
N GLY A 72 34.16 6.87 16.96
CA GLY A 72 33.33 5.67 16.87
C GLY A 72 31.84 5.91 16.69
N THR A 73 31.04 4.86 16.87
CA THR A 73 29.57 4.90 16.76
C THR A 73 28.94 4.90 18.14
N LEU A 74 28.07 5.87 18.41
CA LEU A 74 27.22 5.88 19.60
C LEU A 74 25.86 5.27 19.24
N ILE A 75 25.46 4.25 19.98
CA ILE A 75 24.14 3.62 19.91
C ILE A 75 23.40 4.02 21.19
N SER A 76 22.38 4.87 21.08
CA SER A 76 21.50 5.25 22.18
C SER A 76 20.26 4.38 22.13
N ALA A 77 19.82 3.78 23.23
CA ALA A 77 18.67 2.85 23.27
C ALA A 77 17.52 3.31 24.20
N GLY A 78 17.39 4.62 24.42
CA GLY A 78 16.40 5.18 25.34
C GLY A 78 16.77 5.02 26.83
N GLU A 79 15.99 5.65 27.72
CA GLU A 79 16.10 5.57 29.19
C GLU A 79 17.49 5.79 29.84
N GLY A 80 18.40 6.50 29.15
CA GLY A 80 19.75 6.77 29.63
C GLY A 80 20.75 5.64 29.37
N ASN A 81 20.39 4.68 28.52
CA ASN A 81 21.27 3.62 28.04
C ASN A 81 22.01 4.06 26.76
N SER A 82 23.34 3.92 26.78
CA SER A 82 24.17 4.26 25.62
C SER A 82 25.32 3.26 25.47
N LEU A 83 25.56 2.80 24.26
CA LEU A 83 26.70 1.97 23.91
C LEU A 83 27.58 2.72 22.92
N PHE A 84 28.84 2.94 23.26
CA PHE A 84 29.82 3.50 22.35
C PHE A 84 30.72 2.40 21.79
N VAL A 85 30.73 2.23 20.48
CA VAL A 85 31.60 1.31 19.77
C VAL A 85 32.77 2.10 19.20
N GLU A 86 33.92 2.00 19.86
CA GLU A 86 35.12 2.76 19.51
C GLU A 86 35.72 2.25 18.18
N ASN A 87 36.17 3.18 17.34
CA ASN A 87 36.84 2.96 16.05
C ASN A 87 36.03 2.19 15.00
N VAL A 88 34.70 2.21 15.13
CA VAL A 88 33.77 1.66 14.13
C VAL A 88 32.82 2.79 13.73
N THR A 89 32.74 3.10 12.43
CA THR A 89 31.76 4.06 11.90
C THR A 89 30.43 3.36 11.61
N PRO A 90 29.29 4.06 11.56
CA PRO A 90 27.98 3.43 11.32
C PRO A 90 27.97 2.57 10.05
N ASP A 91 28.56 3.05 8.96
CA ASP A 91 28.67 2.33 7.68
C ASP A 91 29.47 1.02 7.74
N GLN A 92 30.24 0.78 8.80
CA GLN A 92 30.99 -0.45 9.01
C GLN A 92 30.20 -1.49 9.81
N LEU A 93 29.11 -1.10 10.46
CA LEU A 93 28.19 -2.03 11.10
C LEU A 93 27.25 -2.61 10.03
N SER A 94 26.88 -3.86 10.23
CA SER A 94 25.88 -4.54 9.41
C SER A 94 24.92 -5.32 10.30
N VAL A 95 23.80 -5.73 9.72
CA VAL A 95 22.83 -6.65 10.31
C VAL A 95 23.46 -7.94 10.86
N SER A 96 24.56 -8.41 10.27
CA SER A 96 25.29 -9.60 10.75
C SER A 96 26.05 -9.38 12.06
N ASN A 97 26.17 -8.13 12.48
CA ASN A 97 26.85 -7.72 13.71
C ASN A 97 25.90 -7.58 14.90
N ILE A 98 24.60 -7.83 14.74
CA ILE A 98 23.61 -7.61 15.80
C ILE A 98 22.72 -8.85 15.94
N THR A 99 22.50 -9.27 17.19
CA THR A 99 21.52 -10.29 17.57
C THR A 99 20.64 -9.76 18.69
N VAL A 100 19.47 -10.37 18.85
CA VAL A 100 18.60 -10.16 20.02
C VAL A 100 18.33 -11.50 20.67
N ASP A 101 18.60 -11.61 21.96
CA ASP A 101 18.50 -12.86 22.74
C ASP A 101 19.20 -14.07 22.05
N GLY A 102 20.31 -13.80 21.35
CA GLY A 102 21.08 -14.81 20.64
C GLY A 102 20.48 -15.30 19.32
N GLN A 103 19.40 -14.67 18.82
CA GLN A 103 18.86 -14.91 17.48
C GLN A 103 19.37 -13.86 16.48
N ALA A 104 19.73 -14.32 15.27
CA ALA A 104 20.06 -13.43 14.16
C ALA A 104 18.78 -12.73 13.70
N ILE A 105 18.91 -11.44 13.39
CA ILE A 105 17.83 -10.64 12.82
C ILE A 105 17.64 -11.09 11.37
N ASP A 106 16.47 -11.61 11.04
CA ASP A 106 16.11 -11.94 9.65
C ASP A 106 15.85 -10.65 8.90
N ILE A 107 16.47 -10.49 7.74
CA ILE A 107 16.42 -9.27 6.94
C ILE A 107 16.06 -9.61 5.51
N SER A 108 14.91 -9.11 5.09
CA SER A 108 14.54 -8.96 3.69
C SER A 108 15.63 -8.15 2.96
N PRO A 109 15.87 -8.41 1.65
CA PRO A 109 17.10 -8.02 0.96
C PRO A 109 17.38 -6.51 0.82
N ASP A 110 16.45 -5.64 1.20
CA ASP A 110 16.53 -4.18 1.02
C ASP A 110 16.65 -3.36 2.33
N SER A 111 16.87 -3.99 3.48
CA SER A 111 16.98 -3.28 4.77
C SER A 111 18.31 -2.52 4.94
N ASP A 112 18.24 -1.20 5.14
CA ASP A 112 19.35 -0.37 5.60
C ASP A 112 19.59 -0.49 7.13
N LEU A 113 20.61 0.19 7.65
CA LEU A 113 20.96 0.12 9.07
C LEU A 113 19.88 0.72 10.01
N GLN A 114 18.94 1.52 9.49
CA GLN A 114 17.81 2.06 10.25
C GLN A 114 16.77 0.95 10.54
N SER A 115 16.65 -0.01 9.64
CA SER A 115 15.77 -1.19 9.77
C SER A 115 16.15 -2.12 10.93
N ILE A 116 17.36 -1.98 11.47
CA ILE A 116 17.86 -2.72 12.65
C ILE A 116 17.21 -2.20 13.95
N LEU A 117 16.73 -0.96 13.96
CA LEU A 117 16.22 -0.28 15.16
C LEU A 117 14.77 -0.64 15.49
N ASP A 118 14.01 -1.13 14.51
CA ASP A 118 12.63 -1.61 14.67
C ASP A 118 12.55 -2.92 15.47
N VAL A 119 13.67 -3.62 15.64
CA VAL A 119 13.75 -4.94 16.30
C VAL A 119 13.65 -4.85 17.82
N ILE A 120 13.67 -3.65 18.40
CA ILE A 120 13.46 -3.42 19.84
C ILE A 120 11.97 -3.22 20.17
N ALA A 121 11.10 -3.17 19.16
CA ALA A 121 9.66 -3.18 19.35
C ALA A 121 9.16 -4.56 19.85
N PRO A 122 8.06 -4.63 20.63
CA PRO A 122 7.53 -5.89 21.11
C PRO A 122 7.31 -6.80 19.91
N THR A 123 8.05 -7.90 19.86
CA THR A 123 7.96 -8.94 18.83
C THR A 123 6.68 -9.77 18.92
N GLY A 124 5.67 -9.26 19.64
CA GLY A 124 4.38 -9.89 19.82
C GLY A 124 3.31 -8.96 19.31
N GLY A 125 2.41 -9.52 18.50
CA GLY A 125 1.25 -8.81 17.95
C GLY A 125 0.42 -8.06 18.99
N VAL A 126 -0.15 -6.96 18.53
CA VAL A 126 -1.10 -6.10 19.20
C VAL A 126 -2.52 -6.56 18.85
N ASN A 127 -3.39 -6.60 19.84
CA ASN A 127 -4.83 -6.66 19.61
C ASN A 127 -5.42 -5.33 20.10
N ALA A 128 -5.94 -4.52 19.20
CA ALA A 128 -6.52 -3.21 19.52
C ALA A 128 -7.95 -3.10 18.98
N GLU A 129 -8.81 -2.44 19.75
CA GLU A 129 -10.22 -2.16 19.43
C GLU A 129 -10.46 -0.65 19.67
N GLY A 130 -10.98 0.08 18.69
CA GLY A 130 -11.31 1.52 18.76
C GLY A 130 -12.63 1.76 19.50
N GLY A 131 -13.71 1.22 18.95
CA GLY A 131 -15.04 1.21 19.57
C GLY A 131 -16.04 2.14 18.88
N ASP A 132 -16.52 3.17 19.57
CA ASP A 132 -17.46 4.15 19.02
C ASP A 132 -16.72 5.48 18.77
N GLY A 133 -16.92 6.08 17.59
CA GLY A 133 -16.31 7.33 17.14
C GLY A 133 -14.98 7.12 16.42
N ASP A 134 -14.53 8.16 15.72
CA ASP A 134 -13.32 8.15 14.90
C ASP A 134 -12.04 7.88 15.73
N ASP A 135 -11.36 6.78 15.44
CA ASP A 135 -10.18 6.28 16.14
C ASP A 135 -8.94 6.21 15.24
N ASN A 136 -7.76 6.22 15.86
CA ASN A 136 -6.48 6.02 15.17
C ASN A 136 -5.71 4.89 15.85
N LEU A 137 -5.57 3.77 15.14
CA LEU A 137 -5.00 2.52 15.63
C LEU A 137 -3.71 2.22 14.89
N ALA A 138 -2.64 2.00 15.64
CA ALA A 138 -1.33 1.61 15.13
C ALA A 138 -0.94 0.22 15.64
N GLY A 139 -0.46 -0.63 14.74
CA GLY A 139 0.13 -1.93 15.04
C GLY A 139 1.61 -1.83 15.44
N SER A 140 2.31 -2.95 15.29
CA SER A 140 3.66 -3.17 15.72
C SER A 140 4.52 -3.78 14.60
N VAL A 141 5.49 -4.61 14.97
CA VAL A 141 6.37 -5.29 14.00
C VAL A 141 6.07 -6.77 13.88
N GLY A 142 5.05 -7.26 14.60
CA GLY A 142 4.60 -8.63 14.54
C GLY A 142 3.10 -8.67 14.36
N ASN A 143 2.58 -9.84 13.97
CA ASN A 143 1.20 -10.04 13.53
C ASN A 143 0.12 -9.42 14.45
N ASP A 144 -0.46 -8.31 14.02
CA ASP A 144 -1.44 -7.54 14.76
C ASP A 144 -2.89 -7.88 14.36
N THR A 145 -3.83 -7.49 15.20
CA THR A 145 -5.27 -7.48 14.92
C THR A 145 -5.85 -6.16 15.39
N LEU A 146 -6.29 -5.34 14.45
CA LEU A 146 -6.86 -4.00 14.68
C LEU A 146 -8.33 -3.99 14.25
N ASP A 147 -9.21 -3.48 15.10
CA ASP A 147 -10.66 -3.35 14.87
C ASP A 147 -11.06 -1.90 15.18
N GLY A 148 -11.45 -1.13 14.16
CA GLY A 148 -11.86 0.28 14.27
C GLY A 148 -13.18 0.39 15.01
N GLY A 149 -14.20 -0.29 14.50
CA GLY A 149 -15.50 -0.44 15.12
C GLY A 149 -16.55 0.41 14.42
N ALA A 150 -16.88 1.57 14.97
CA ALA A 150 -17.83 2.50 14.35
C ALA A 150 -17.28 3.91 14.41
N GLY A 151 -17.36 4.67 13.34
CA GLY A 151 -16.65 5.95 13.20
C GLY A 151 -15.81 5.91 11.92
N ASP A 152 -15.27 7.06 11.53
CA ASP A 152 -14.34 7.12 10.40
C ASP A 152 -12.92 6.88 10.94
N ASP A 153 -12.40 5.67 10.83
CA ASP A 153 -11.20 5.19 11.52
C ASP A 153 -9.94 5.19 10.64
N VAL A 154 -8.77 5.30 11.28
CA VAL A 154 -7.46 5.17 10.61
C VAL A 154 -6.66 4.04 11.25
N LEU A 155 -6.41 2.98 10.49
CA LEU A 155 -5.70 1.78 10.94
C LEU A 155 -4.41 1.59 10.13
N GLY A 156 -3.28 1.42 10.82
CA GLY A 156 -2.01 1.06 10.19
C GLY A 156 -1.27 0.00 11.00
N SER A 157 -1.03 -1.20 10.45
CA SER A 157 -0.45 -2.31 11.24
C SER A 157 1.08 -2.36 11.20
N GLY A 158 1.71 -1.99 10.10
CA GLY A 158 3.16 -1.80 10.05
C GLY A 158 3.89 -2.99 9.45
N ARG A 159 4.43 -3.91 10.27
CA ARG A 159 5.00 -5.16 9.77
C ARG A 159 4.35 -6.34 10.46
N GLY A 160 4.28 -7.46 9.77
CA GLY A 160 3.67 -8.68 10.30
C GLY A 160 2.73 -9.24 9.26
N ALA A 161 2.15 -10.41 9.53
CA ALA A 161 0.95 -10.79 8.79
C ALA A 161 -0.24 -10.38 9.65
N ASP A 162 -0.86 -9.28 9.30
CA ASP A 162 -1.77 -8.51 10.14
C ASP A 162 -3.23 -8.71 9.70
N THR A 163 -4.16 -8.32 10.57
CA THR A 163 -5.59 -8.29 10.26
C THR A 163 -6.18 -6.97 10.71
N LEU A 164 -6.78 -6.24 9.78
CA LEU A 164 -7.41 -4.95 10.01
C LEU A 164 -8.88 -5.04 9.61
N ASP A 165 -9.76 -4.51 10.45
CA ASP A 165 -11.21 -4.40 10.23
C ASP A 165 -11.61 -2.96 10.56
N GLY A 166 -12.05 -2.19 9.55
CA GLY A 166 -12.49 -0.80 9.73
C GLY A 166 -13.81 -0.74 10.49
N GLY A 167 -14.80 -1.47 9.97
CA GLY A 167 -16.07 -1.69 10.64
C GLY A 167 -17.18 -0.87 10.00
N ALA A 168 -17.54 0.27 10.57
CA ALA A 168 -18.63 1.09 10.06
C ALA A 168 -18.28 2.57 10.07
N GLY A 169 -18.28 3.21 8.92
CA GLY A 169 -17.81 4.58 8.69
C GLY A 169 -16.90 4.59 7.48
N ASP A 170 -16.42 5.77 7.10
CA ASP A 170 -15.50 5.88 5.97
C ASP A 170 -14.05 5.70 6.49
N ASP A 171 -13.48 4.50 6.34
CA ASP A 171 -12.24 4.08 7.00
C ASP A 171 -11.00 4.15 6.10
N VAL A 172 -9.82 4.28 6.71
CA VAL A 172 -8.52 4.23 6.02
C VAL A 172 -7.63 3.14 6.63
N LEU A 173 -7.32 2.11 5.86
CA LEU A 173 -6.56 0.93 6.30
C LEU A 173 -5.25 0.78 5.51
N ARG A 174 -4.16 0.52 6.23
CA ARG A 174 -2.83 0.23 5.67
C ARG A 174 -2.19 -1.00 6.32
N GLY A 175 -1.98 -2.07 5.53
CA GLY A 175 -1.31 -3.30 5.98
C GLY A 175 0.19 -3.08 6.21
N GLY A 176 0.90 -2.64 5.18
CA GLY A 176 2.31 -2.29 5.30
C GLY A 176 3.22 -3.40 4.77
N MET A 177 3.88 -4.16 5.64
CA MET A 177 4.76 -5.24 5.22
C MET A 177 4.30 -6.59 5.76
N GLY A 178 3.98 -7.49 4.85
CA GLY A 178 3.67 -8.89 5.15
C GLY A 178 2.42 -9.30 4.42
N ASP A 179 1.99 -10.56 4.61
CA ASP A 179 0.77 -11.03 3.97
C ASP A 179 -0.42 -10.60 4.84
N ASP A 180 -1.05 -9.47 4.50
CA ASP A 180 -2.06 -8.81 5.33
C ASP A 180 -3.50 -9.12 4.89
N VAL A 181 -4.43 -8.93 5.81
CA VAL A 181 -5.88 -9.10 5.58
C VAL A 181 -6.60 -7.83 6.03
N LEU A 182 -7.18 -7.10 5.09
CA LEU A 182 -7.89 -5.84 5.32
C LEU A 182 -9.37 -5.99 4.96
N TYR A 183 -10.25 -5.57 5.87
CA TYR A 183 -11.69 -5.43 5.65
C TYR A 183 -12.09 -3.97 5.89
N GLY A 184 -12.68 -3.31 4.89
CA GLY A 184 -13.22 -1.94 5.03
C GLY A 184 -14.45 -1.96 5.91
N GLY A 185 -15.56 -2.51 5.41
CA GLY A 185 -16.77 -2.74 6.18
C GLY A 185 -17.99 -2.05 5.57
N GLU A 186 -18.71 -1.26 6.36
CA GLU A 186 -19.78 -0.38 5.87
C GLU A 186 -19.23 1.05 5.72
N GLY A 187 -19.35 1.67 4.56
CA GLY A 187 -18.88 3.03 4.31
C GLY A 187 -18.00 3.08 3.07
N ASN A 188 -17.49 4.26 2.74
CA ASN A 188 -16.60 4.44 1.60
C ASN A 188 -15.15 4.38 2.07
N ASP A 189 -14.51 3.23 1.89
CA ASP A 189 -13.24 2.91 2.52
C ASP A 189 -12.04 3.08 1.58
N VAL A 190 -10.86 3.28 2.16
CA VAL A 190 -9.58 3.32 1.45
C VAL A 190 -8.63 2.28 2.03
N LEU A 191 -8.31 1.24 1.26
CA LEU A 191 -7.48 0.12 1.68
C LEU A 191 -6.18 0.07 0.86
N SER A 192 -5.06 -0.15 1.54
CA SER A 192 -3.74 -0.34 0.92
C SER A 192 -3.02 -1.55 1.54
N GLY A 193 -2.72 -2.56 0.73
CA GLY A 193 -1.91 -3.73 1.13
C GLY A 193 -0.43 -3.38 1.31
N ASP A 194 0.08 -2.50 0.45
CA ASP A 194 1.50 -2.09 0.36
C ASP A 194 2.43 -3.19 -0.19
N GLN A 195 2.94 -4.11 0.63
CA GLN A 195 3.98 -5.08 0.23
C GLN A 195 3.66 -6.52 0.65
N GLN A 196 3.98 -7.44 -0.26
CA GLN A 196 3.75 -8.90 -0.19
C GLN A 196 2.32 -9.25 -0.58
N ASP A 197 1.90 -10.50 -0.36
CA ASP A 197 0.67 -11.02 -0.96
C ASP A 197 -0.52 -10.71 -0.03
N ASP A 198 -1.35 -9.75 -0.41
CA ASP A 198 -2.41 -9.21 0.45
C ASP A 198 -3.82 -9.65 0.05
N PHE A 199 -4.73 -9.63 1.03
CA PHE A 199 -6.17 -9.76 0.81
C PHE A 199 -6.89 -8.49 1.27
N LEU A 200 -7.62 -7.85 0.35
CA LEU A 200 -8.42 -6.65 0.61
C LEU A 200 -9.88 -6.92 0.24
N ASP A 201 -10.81 -6.54 1.12
CA ASP A 201 -12.26 -6.58 0.90
C ASP A 201 -12.85 -5.24 1.33
N GLY A 202 -13.34 -4.43 0.38
CA GLY A 202 -13.91 -3.10 0.63
C GLY A 202 -15.19 -3.20 1.44
N GLY A 203 -16.14 -4.01 0.96
CA GLY A 203 -17.36 -4.31 1.68
C GLY A 203 -18.57 -3.64 1.06
N ALA A 204 -19.10 -2.61 1.70
CA ALA A 204 -20.29 -1.91 1.24
C ALA A 204 -20.10 -0.40 1.25
N GLY A 205 -20.15 0.21 0.07
CA GLY A 205 -19.89 1.62 -0.18
C GLY A 205 -19.01 1.75 -1.41
N ASP A 206 -18.69 2.98 -1.77
CA ASP A 206 -17.84 3.24 -2.94
C ASP A 206 -16.37 3.23 -2.48
N ASP A 207 -15.68 2.10 -2.66
CA ASP A 207 -14.38 1.84 -2.03
C ASP A 207 -13.19 2.07 -2.98
N VAL A 208 -12.00 2.32 -2.40
CA VAL A 208 -10.72 2.40 -3.12
C VAL A 208 -9.74 1.39 -2.55
N LEU A 209 -9.36 0.40 -3.36
CA LEU A 209 -8.46 -0.69 -2.98
C LEU A 209 -7.18 -0.65 -3.81
N GLN A 210 -6.04 -0.66 -3.13
CA GLN A 210 -4.72 -0.76 -3.73
C GLN A 210 -3.97 -1.99 -3.15
N GLY A 211 -3.68 -2.98 -4.00
CA GLY A 211 -2.90 -4.17 -3.62
C GLY A 211 -1.45 -3.78 -3.31
N GLY A 212 -0.76 -3.28 -4.33
CA GLY A 212 0.59 -2.74 -4.18
C GLY A 212 1.61 -3.67 -4.83
N ALA A 213 2.53 -4.21 -4.05
CA ALA A 213 3.57 -5.10 -4.55
C ALA A 213 3.35 -6.53 -4.04
N GLY A 214 2.87 -7.45 -4.87
CA GLY A 214 2.39 -8.71 -4.32
C GLY A 214 1.57 -9.48 -5.32
N SER A 215 1.27 -10.74 -5.04
CA SER A 215 0.15 -11.39 -5.73
C SER A 215 -1.11 -11.23 -4.89
N ASP A 216 -1.85 -10.17 -5.15
CA ASP A 216 -2.91 -9.68 -4.27
C ASP A 216 -4.29 -10.19 -4.69
N THR A 217 -5.23 -10.16 -3.75
CA THR A 217 -6.65 -10.44 -4.01
C THR A 217 -7.51 -9.30 -3.48
N LEU A 218 -8.17 -8.58 -4.37
CA LEU A 218 -8.98 -7.41 -4.07
C LEU A 218 -10.45 -7.68 -4.42
N TYR A 219 -11.35 -7.50 -3.44
CA TYR A 219 -12.80 -7.51 -3.62
C TYR A 219 -13.36 -6.12 -3.30
N GLY A 220 -14.02 -5.47 -4.26
CA GLY A 220 -14.70 -4.19 -4.03
C GLY A 220 -15.91 -4.39 -3.12
N GLY A 221 -16.95 -5.04 -3.62
CA GLY A 221 -18.10 -5.44 -2.83
C GLY A 221 -19.43 -4.94 -3.39
N GLU A 222 -20.17 -4.18 -2.59
CA GLU A 222 -21.34 -3.42 -3.03
C GLU A 222 -20.98 -1.94 -3.14
N GLY A 223 -21.26 -1.28 -4.27
CA GLY A 223 -20.92 0.12 -4.49
C GLY A 223 -20.10 0.29 -5.76
N ASP A 224 -19.81 1.53 -6.13
CA ASP A 224 -19.03 1.82 -7.33
C ASP A 224 -17.53 1.87 -6.94
N ASP A 225 -16.81 0.77 -7.11
CA ASP A 225 -15.48 0.60 -6.53
C ASP A 225 -14.31 0.92 -7.49
N VAL A 226 -13.14 1.28 -6.94
CA VAL A 226 -11.89 1.45 -7.69
C VAL A 226 -10.82 0.50 -7.17
N LEU A 227 -10.36 -0.43 -8.01
CA LEU A 227 -9.38 -1.45 -7.67
C LEU A 227 -8.11 -1.30 -8.53
N ASP A 228 -6.95 -1.19 -7.89
CA ASP A 228 -5.61 -1.27 -8.51
C ASP A 228 -4.82 -2.43 -7.91
N GLY A 229 -4.51 -3.46 -8.72
CA GLY A 229 -3.72 -4.61 -8.28
C GLY A 229 -2.26 -4.25 -8.00
N GLY A 230 -1.69 -3.34 -8.79
CA GLY A 230 -0.30 -2.94 -8.66
C GLY A 230 0.66 -3.83 -9.44
N ALA A 231 1.48 -4.63 -8.77
CA ALA A 231 2.59 -5.34 -9.39
C ALA A 231 2.62 -6.82 -9.00
N GLN A 232 2.99 -7.64 -9.98
CA GLN A 232 2.83 -9.10 -10.00
C GLN A 232 1.38 -9.48 -10.30
N ARG A 233 0.97 -10.69 -9.92
CA ARG A 233 -0.24 -11.30 -10.48
C ARG A 233 -1.37 -11.21 -9.47
N ASP A 234 -2.39 -10.45 -9.86
CA ASP A 234 -3.48 -10.09 -8.97
C ASP A 234 -4.80 -10.71 -9.41
N ILE A 235 -5.73 -10.80 -8.45
CA ILE A 235 -7.12 -11.18 -8.69
C ILE A 235 -8.01 -10.05 -8.19
N LEU A 236 -8.65 -9.35 -9.13
CA LEU A 236 -9.56 -8.26 -8.82
C LEU A 236 -10.99 -8.68 -9.11
N LYS A 237 -11.90 -8.40 -8.16
CA LYS A 237 -13.34 -8.54 -8.34
C LYS A 237 -14.03 -7.26 -7.88
N GLY A 238 -14.67 -6.53 -8.80
CA GLY A 238 -15.44 -5.33 -8.47
C GLY A 238 -16.61 -5.69 -7.56
N GLY A 239 -17.63 -6.32 -8.11
CA GLY A 239 -18.73 -6.87 -7.32
C GLY A 239 -20.08 -6.43 -7.87
N ALA A 240 -20.75 -5.52 -7.17
CA ALA A 240 -22.01 -4.95 -7.59
C ALA A 240 -21.97 -3.43 -7.53
N GLY A 241 -22.14 -2.79 -8.67
CA GLY A 241 -21.95 -1.35 -8.87
C GLY A 241 -21.13 -1.15 -10.13
N ASP A 242 -20.91 0.10 -10.51
CA ASP A 242 -20.18 0.44 -11.74
C ASP A 242 -18.67 0.56 -11.40
N ASP A 243 -17.96 -0.57 -11.45
CA ASP A 243 -16.60 -0.69 -10.90
C ASP A 243 -15.52 -0.28 -11.91
N THR A 244 -14.38 0.23 -11.43
CA THR A 244 -13.16 0.47 -12.22
C THR A 244 -12.03 -0.45 -11.76
N LEU A 245 -11.53 -1.31 -12.65
CA LEU A 245 -10.48 -2.30 -12.34
C LEU A 245 -9.24 -2.08 -13.21
N GLU A 246 -8.09 -1.90 -12.58
CA GLU A 246 -6.77 -1.89 -13.20
C GLU A 246 -5.90 -3.01 -12.59
N GLY A 247 -5.52 -4.01 -13.39
CA GLY A 247 -4.64 -5.09 -12.89
C GLY A 247 -3.23 -4.59 -12.57
N GLY A 248 -2.71 -3.68 -13.39
CA GLY A 248 -1.37 -3.15 -13.23
C GLY A 248 -0.35 -3.94 -14.03
N ALA A 249 0.73 -4.38 -13.38
CA ALA A 249 1.83 -5.08 -14.02
C ALA A 249 1.88 -6.56 -13.61
N GLY A 250 1.37 -7.45 -14.44
CA GLY A 250 1.49 -8.89 -14.24
C GLY A 250 0.51 -9.64 -15.10
N ASP A 251 0.19 -10.88 -14.75
CA ASP A 251 -0.75 -11.68 -15.55
C ASP A 251 -2.10 -11.75 -14.82
N ASP A 252 -2.86 -10.67 -14.84
CA ASP A 252 -3.94 -10.44 -13.88
C ASP A 252 -5.27 -11.10 -14.28
N ILE A 253 -6.11 -11.35 -13.28
CA ILE A 253 -7.48 -11.87 -13.47
C ILE A 253 -8.47 -10.82 -13.00
N LEU A 254 -9.21 -10.26 -13.95
CA LEU A 254 -10.18 -9.21 -13.70
C LEU A 254 -11.60 -9.73 -13.85
N LYS A 255 -12.46 -9.31 -12.93
CA LYS A 255 -13.88 -9.63 -12.94
C LYS A 255 -14.67 -8.41 -12.46
N GLY A 256 -15.46 -7.80 -13.34
CA GLY A 256 -16.23 -6.60 -13.00
C GLY A 256 -17.37 -6.99 -12.06
N GLY A 257 -18.36 -7.69 -12.62
CA GLY A 257 -19.40 -8.35 -11.85
C GLY A 257 -20.78 -7.92 -12.32
N LYS A 258 -21.50 -7.17 -11.50
CA LYS A 258 -22.78 -6.58 -11.91
C LYS A 258 -22.61 -5.06 -11.96
N GLY A 259 -22.83 -4.49 -13.12
CA GLY A 259 -22.83 -3.05 -13.29
C GLY A 259 -22.44 -2.74 -14.72
N ASP A 260 -22.16 -1.47 -14.97
CA ASP A 260 -21.49 -1.01 -16.17
C ASP A 260 -19.99 -0.80 -15.84
N ASP A 261 -19.23 -1.90 -15.86
CA ASP A 261 -17.84 -1.93 -15.35
C ASP A 261 -16.83 -1.35 -16.36
N THR A 262 -15.75 -0.76 -15.85
CA THR A 262 -14.61 -0.26 -16.64
C THR A 262 -13.34 -1.04 -16.32
N PHE A 263 -12.80 -1.73 -17.31
CA PHE A 263 -11.50 -2.39 -17.22
C PHE A 263 -10.41 -1.51 -17.83
N VAL A 264 -9.43 -1.11 -17.03
CA VAL A 264 -8.28 -0.32 -17.49
C VAL A 264 -7.15 -1.25 -17.90
N GLN A 265 -6.76 -1.18 -19.17
CA GLN A 265 -5.60 -1.90 -19.69
C GLN A 265 -4.51 -0.88 -20.06
N ASP A 266 -3.51 -0.76 -19.19
CA ASP A 266 -2.32 0.04 -19.47
C ASP A 266 -1.21 -0.79 -20.09
N PHE A 267 -1.02 -0.66 -21.41
CA PHE A 267 0.07 -1.37 -22.10
C PHE A 267 1.47 -0.80 -21.82
N SER A 268 1.58 0.27 -21.02
CA SER A 268 2.86 0.75 -20.48
C SER A 268 3.38 -0.13 -19.34
N LYS A 269 2.46 -0.81 -18.62
CA LYS A 269 2.76 -1.82 -17.60
C LYS A 269 2.79 -3.21 -18.26
N PRO A 270 3.87 -4.00 -18.11
CA PRO A 270 3.98 -5.28 -18.78
C PRO A 270 3.09 -6.33 -18.11
N GLY A 271 2.39 -7.13 -18.91
CA GLY A 271 1.41 -8.07 -18.36
C GLY A 271 0.50 -8.76 -19.38
N SER A 272 0.01 -9.96 -19.03
CA SER A 272 -0.95 -10.70 -19.84
C SER A 272 -2.25 -10.98 -19.08
N ASP A 273 -3.18 -10.03 -19.18
CA ASP A 273 -4.37 -9.98 -18.34
C ASP A 273 -5.53 -10.76 -18.94
N THR A 274 -6.46 -11.18 -18.08
CA THR A 274 -7.68 -11.86 -18.47
C THR A 274 -8.91 -11.23 -17.81
N ILE A 275 -9.83 -10.72 -18.62
CA ILE A 275 -11.17 -10.35 -18.17
C ILE A 275 -12.10 -11.55 -18.31
N THR A 276 -12.77 -11.94 -17.23
CA THR A 276 -13.47 -13.24 -17.16
C THR A 276 -14.98 -13.17 -17.38
N ASP A 277 -15.61 -12.01 -17.24
CA ASP A 277 -17.07 -11.85 -17.33
C ASP A 277 -17.56 -10.61 -18.10
N PHE A 278 -16.69 -10.04 -18.95
CA PHE A 278 -17.03 -8.88 -19.78
C PHE A 278 -18.39 -9.02 -20.48
N ASN A 279 -19.25 -8.04 -20.28
CA ASN A 279 -20.57 -7.90 -20.87
C ASN A 279 -20.57 -6.80 -21.93
N PRO A 280 -20.54 -7.13 -23.24
CA PRO A 280 -20.48 -6.13 -24.30
C PRO A 280 -21.69 -5.18 -24.38
N GLY A 281 -22.77 -5.47 -23.65
CA GLY A 281 -23.93 -4.58 -23.58
C GLY A 281 -23.84 -3.50 -22.49
N GLN A 282 -22.81 -3.54 -21.64
CA GLN A 282 -22.68 -2.70 -20.44
C GLN A 282 -21.24 -2.21 -20.26
N ASP A 283 -20.28 -3.13 -20.28
CA ASP A 283 -18.91 -2.87 -19.83
C ASP A 283 -18.07 -2.15 -20.88
N THR A 284 -17.03 -1.48 -20.40
CA THR A 284 -16.06 -0.73 -21.18
C THR A 284 -14.63 -1.20 -20.89
N ILE A 285 -13.77 -1.18 -21.91
CA ILE A 285 -12.32 -1.32 -21.76
C ILE A 285 -11.67 0.01 -22.12
N ASN A 286 -10.93 0.56 -21.17
CA ASN A 286 -10.11 1.74 -21.36
C ASN A 286 -8.67 1.34 -21.65
N PHE A 287 -8.22 1.53 -22.89
CA PHE A 287 -6.83 1.30 -23.25
C PHE A 287 -5.99 2.55 -23.04
N THR A 288 -4.89 2.41 -22.32
CA THR A 288 -3.87 3.45 -22.15
C THR A 288 -2.49 2.94 -22.56
N GLY A 289 -1.51 3.83 -22.67
CA GLY A 289 -0.13 3.42 -22.96
C GLY A 289 0.08 2.83 -24.35
N LEU A 290 -0.81 3.12 -25.31
CA LEU A 290 -0.72 2.60 -26.69
C LEU A 290 0.38 3.26 -27.52
N ASP A 291 0.90 4.41 -27.09
CA ASP A 291 1.89 5.19 -27.83
C ASP A 291 3.18 4.40 -28.11
N ASN A 292 3.59 4.36 -29.39
CA ASN A 292 4.81 3.70 -29.87
C ASN A 292 4.84 2.17 -29.70
N LEU A 293 3.68 1.52 -29.59
CA LEU A 293 3.59 0.06 -29.66
C LEU A 293 3.63 -0.40 -31.12
N ASP A 294 4.62 -1.25 -31.42
CA ASP A 294 4.76 -1.90 -32.72
C ASP A 294 3.87 -3.15 -32.79
N ASN A 295 2.97 -3.20 -33.77
CA ASN A 295 2.13 -4.37 -34.10
C ASN A 295 1.07 -4.73 -33.04
N VAL A 296 0.23 -3.77 -32.64
CA VAL A 296 -1.01 -4.12 -31.96
C VAL A 296 -1.86 -5.00 -32.89
N SER A 297 -2.27 -6.18 -32.41
CA SER A 297 -3.12 -7.11 -33.16
C SER A 297 -4.30 -7.55 -32.31
N VAL A 298 -5.42 -7.84 -32.98
CA VAL A 298 -6.63 -8.36 -32.34
C VAL A 298 -6.99 -9.64 -33.06
N GLU A 299 -7.11 -10.73 -32.32
CA GLU A 299 -7.36 -12.07 -32.85
C GLU A 299 -8.48 -12.77 -32.08
N GLU A 300 -9.41 -13.38 -32.80
CA GLU A 300 -10.40 -14.26 -32.19
C GLU A 300 -9.73 -15.61 -31.92
N THR A 301 -9.88 -16.12 -30.70
CA THR A 301 -9.37 -17.44 -30.32
C THR A 301 -10.50 -18.32 -29.82
N PHE A 302 -10.20 -19.61 -29.61
CA PHE A 302 -11.20 -20.50 -29.04
C PHE A 302 -11.49 -20.08 -27.59
N GLY A 303 -12.64 -19.44 -27.37
CA GLY A 303 -13.11 -19.04 -26.06
C GLY A 303 -13.00 -17.56 -25.74
N GLY A 304 -12.66 -16.68 -26.69
CA GLY A 304 -12.66 -15.23 -26.49
C GLY A 304 -11.83 -14.45 -27.51
N THR A 305 -11.61 -13.18 -27.23
CA THR A 305 -10.81 -12.26 -28.06
C THR A 305 -9.49 -11.95 -27.38
N VAL A 306 -8.39 -12.01 -28.12
CA VAL A 306 -7.06 -11.62 -27.63
C VAL A 306 -6.63 -10.34 -28.33
N ILE A 307 -6.22 -9.36 -27.54
CA ILE A 307 -5.55 -8.14 -27.99
C ILE A 307 -4.08 -8.29 -27.59
N ASN A 308 -3.16 -8.26 -28.56
CA ASN A 308 -1.73 -8.31 -28.30
C ASN A 308 -1.13 -6.94 -28.60
N ALA A 309 -0.34 -6.40 -27.69
CA ALA A 309 0.33 -5.12 -27.85
C ALA A 309 1.87 -5.22 -27.80
N GLY A 310 2.40 -6.44 -27.84
CA GLY A 310 3.83 -6.71 -27.89
C GLY A 310 4.22 -7.95 -27.08
N PRO A 311 5.51 -8.32 -27.04
CA PRO A 311 5.97 -9.43 -26.21
C PRO A 311 5.67 -9.19 -24.73
N GLY A 312 4.84 -10.05 -24.15
CA GLY A 312 4.47 -9.97 -22.73
C GLY A 312 3.34 -8.99 -22.40
N ASN A 313 2.75 -8.34 -23.41
CA ASN A 313 1.66 -7.37 -23.24
C ASN A 313 0.44 -7.85 -24.02
N SER A 314 -0.55 -8.42 -23.35
CA SER A 314 -1.77 -8.89 -23.98
C SER A 314 -2.98 -8.80 -23.05
N LEU A 315 -4.16 -8.69 -23.64
CA LEU A 315 -5.43 -8.79 -22.94
C LEU A 315 -6.26 -9.90 -23.57
N PHE A 316 -6.71 -10.85 -22.76
CA PHE A 316 -7.68 -11.85 -23.15
C PHE A 316 -9.05 -11.52 -22.56
N VAL A 317 -10.02 -11.21 -23.44
CA VAL A 317 -11.42 -11.04 -23.05
C VAL A 317 -12.14 -12.36 -23.25
N GLN A 318 -12.35 -13.07 -22.14
CA GLN A 318 -12.91 -14.41 -22.16
C GLN A 318 -14.40 -14.39 -22.52
N GLY A 319 -14.80 -15.31 -23.40
CA GLY A 319 -16.20 -15.54 -23.75
C GLY A 319 -16.80 -14.55 -24.74
N VAL A 320 -16.05 -13.54 -25.17
CA VAL A 320 -16.51 -12.47 -26.06
C VAL A 320 -15.84 -12.60 -27.43
N ALA A 321 -16.65 -12.79 -28.47
CA ALA A 321 -16.18 -12.80 -29.86
C ALA A 321 -15.97 -11.37 -30.39
N LEU A 322 -15.10 -11.20 -31.38
CA LEU A 322 -14.75 -9.88 -31.92
C LEU A 322 -15.97 -9.10 -32.44
N ASP A 323 -16.96 -9.78 -33.01
CA ASP A 323 -18.16 -9.16 -33.56
C ASP A 323 -19.18 -8.70 -32.50
N GLN A 324 -18.90 -8.99 -31.23
CA GLN A 324 -19.72 -8.54 -30.10
C GLN A 324 -19.24 -7.20 -29.53
N PHE A 325 -18.02 -6.77 -29.83
CA PHE A 325 -17.53 -5.45 -29.42
C PHE A 325 -18.16 -4.35 -30.27
N SER A 326 -18.36 -3.20 -29.64
CA SER A 326 -18.84 -1.98 -30.27
C SER A 326 -18.01 -0.78 -29.81
N VAL A 327 -18.29 0.39 -30.41
CA VAL A 327 -17.65 1.64 -29.98
C VAL A 327 -17.97 2.04 -28.55
N ASP A 328 -19.12 1.60 -28.03
CA ASP A 328 -19.54 1.91 -26.66
C ASP A 328 -18.68 1.13 -25.65
N ASN A 329 -18.00 0.07 -26.07
CA ASN A 329 -17.16 -0.75 -25.20
C ASN A 329 -15.71 -0.25 -25.10
N ILE A 330 -15.31 0.79 -25.83
CA ILE A 330 -13.89 1.15 -25.96
C ILE A 330 -13.66 2.63 -25.73
N THR A 331 -12.75 2.91 -24.81
CA THR A 331 -12.14 4.23 -24.65
C THR A 331 -10.63 4.13 -24.83
N ILE A 332 -10.02 5.21 -25.31
CA ILE A 332 -8.56 5.36 -25.44
C ILE A 332 -8.15 6.57 -24.62
N ASP A 333 -7.29 6.40 -23.62
CA ASP A 333 -6.89 7.45 -22.68
C ASP A 333 -8.12 8.19 -22.08
N GLY A 334 -9.16 7.41 -21.73
CA GLY A 334 -10.43 7.91 -21.20
C GLY A 334 -11.32 8.64 -22.22
N GLN A 335 -10.96 8.67 -23.51
CA GLN A 335 -11.79 9.27 -24.56
C GLN A 335 -12.60 8.19 -25.29
N ALA A 336 -13.92 8.41 -25.38
CA ALA A 336 -14.81 7.53 -26.12
C ALA A 336 -14.45 7.47 -27.61
N VAL A 337 -14.46 6.26 -28.16
CA VAL A 337 -14.31 6.05 -29.60
C VAL A 337 -15.64 6.35 -30.29
N SER A 338 -15.62 7.07 -31.40
CA SER A 338 -16.84 7.31 -32.19
C SER A 338 -16.84 6.45 -33.46
N SER A 339 -17.96 5.80 -33.75
CA SER A 339 -18.10 5.07 -35.01
C SER A 339 -18.25 6.09 -36.14
N GLY A 340 -17.30 6.12 -37.07
CA GLY A 340 -17.53 6.75 -38.37
C GLY A 340 -18.69 6.07 -39.12
N LEU A 341 -18.96 6.49 -40.35
CA LEU A 341 -19.99 5.89 -41.22
C LEU A 341 -19.68 4.42 -41.66
N GLY A 342 -18.77 3.74 -40.98
CA GLY A 342 -18.27 2.39 -41.27
C GLY A 342 -18.63 1.38 -40.19
N ASP A 343 -18.36 0.12 -40.49
CA ASP A 343 -18.44 -0.99 -39.52
C ASP A 343 -17.34 -0.81 -38.47
N PHE A 344 -17.64 -1.14 -37.21
CA PHE A 344 -16.66 -1.05 -36.13
C PHE A 344 -15.61 -2.15 -36.28
N ASP A 345 -14.34 -1.78 -36.21
CA ASP A 345 -13.21 -2.72 -36.25
C ASP A 345 -12.21 -2.37 -35.16
N LEU A 346 -12.24 -3.14 -34.07
CA LEU A 346 -11.37 -2.96 -32.91
C LEU A 346 -9.88 -2.98 -33.29
N GLY A 347 -9.48 -3.84 -34.23
CA GLY A 347 -8.08 -3.92 -34.68
C GLY A 347 -7.63 -2.64 -35.40
N SER A 348 -8.50 -2.05 -36.21
CA SER A 348 -8.22 -0.76 -36.86
C SER A 348 -8.15 0.38 -35.85
N VAL A 349 -9.08 0.42 -34.87
CA VAL A 349 -9.09 1.44 -33.81
C VAL A 349 -7.78 1.42 -33.01
N LEU A 350 -7.35 0.25 -32.54
CA LEU A 350 -6.14 0.13 -31.73
C LEU A 350 -4.86 0.34 -32.55
N GLY A 351 -4.84 -0.11 -33.81
CA GLY A 351 -3.71 0.12 -34.71
C GLY A 351 -3.50 1.60 -35.05
N ASP A 352 -4.58 2.37 -35.23
CA ASP A 352 -4.51 3.81 -35.47
C ASP A 352 -4.02 4.57 -34.22
N ALA A 353 -4.52 4.18 -33.04
CA ALA A 353 -4.10 4.73 -31.75
C ALA A 353 -2.61 4.49 -31.48
N SER A 354 -2.10 3.28 -31.73
CA SER A 354 -0.69 2.94 -31.42
C SER A 354 0.34 3.61 -32.34
N SER A 355 -0.08 4.02 -33.54
CA SER A 355 0.79 4.64 -34.55
C SER A 355 1.13 6.12 -34.29
N GLY A 356 0.62 6.72 -33.20
CA GLY A 356 0.94 8.09 -32.81
C GLY A 356 0.36 9.16 -33.74
N SER A 357 -0.81 8.92 -34.34
CA SER A 357 -1.52 9.92 -35.16
C SER A 357 -2.25 10.99 -34.32
N SER A 358 -1.68 11.36 -33.16
CA SER A 358 -2.19 12.29 -32.15
C SER A 358 -2.25 13.77 -32.59
N GLY A 359 -2.94 14.02 -33.69
CA GLY A 359 -3.59 15.30 -33.96
C GLY A 359 -5.09 15.18 -33.71
N PRO A 360 -5.80 16.30 -33.52
CA PRO A 360 -7.27 16.32 -33.44
C PRO A 360 -7.97 15.68 -34.66
N ASP A 361 -7.20 15.33 -35.70
CA ASP A 361 -7.62 14.65 -36.92
C ASP A 361 -7.77 13.11 -36.80
N ALA A 362 -7.22 12.44 -35.78
CA ALA A 362 -7.43 11.00 -35.56
C ALA A 362 -8.79 10.67 -34.90
N LEU A 363 -9.35 11.65 -34.17
CA LEU A 363 -10.73 11.63 -33.70
C LEU A 363 -11.71 12.25 -34.75
N ASP A 364 -11.20 12.87 -35.82
CA ASP A 364 -11.98 13.58 -36.85
C ASP A 364 -12.27 12.74 -38.11
N PHE A 365 -11.79 11.50 -38.23
CA PHE A 365 -12.17 10.66 -39.38
C PHE A 365 -13.58 10.06 -39.28
N ALA A 366 -14.36 10.45 -38.25
CA ALA A 366 -15.74 10.03 -38.06
C ALA A 366 -16.82 11.13 -38.23
N LEU A 367 -16.50 12.44 -38.26
CA LEU A 367 -17.55 13.47 -38.25
C LEU A 367 -17.31 14.66 -39.21
N GLY A 368 -17.83 14.51 -40.42
CA GLY A 368 -18.32 15.66 -41.16
C GLY A 368 -19.47 16.36 -40.41
N LYS A 369 -19.11 17.37 -39.59
CA LYS A 369 -19.96 18.40 -38.96
C LYS A 369 -21.04 17.92 -37.97
N SER A 370 -20.83 18.20 -36.69
CA SER A 370 -21.66 19.17 -35.95
C SER A 370 -21.03 19.50 -34.61
N LEU A 371 -20.85 20.80 -34.37
CA LEU A 371 -20.62 21.37 -33.05
C LEU A 371 -21.82 21.14 -32.12
N ASP A 372 -21.50 21.18 -30.83
CA ASP A 372 -22.33 21.43 -29.66
C ASP A 372 -23.07 20.27 -28.97
N ALA A 373 -22.75 20.19 -27.66
CA ALA A 373 -23.55 19.77 -26.52
C ALA A 373 -23.56 18.28 -26.14
N SER A 374 -22.60 17.86 -25.29
CA SER A 374 -22.80 17.71 -23.82
C SER A 374 -21.65 16.89 -23.20
N ALA A 375 -20.58 17.55 -22.77
CA ALA A 375 -19.57 16.96 -21.90
C ALA A 375 -20.02 17.15 -20.44
N SER A 376 -20.62 16.11 -19.86
CA SER A 376 -20.77 15.94 -18.42
C SER A 376 -20.87 14.46 -18.08
N GLN A 377 -19.73 13.79 -18.08
CA GLN A 377 -19.47 12.56 -17.30
C GLN A 377 -17.96 12.38 -17.34
N GLY A 378 -17.32 12.86 -16.29
CA GLY A 378 -15.87 12.87 -16.09
C GLY A 378 -15.60 12.94 -14.58
N GLY A 379 -16.29 12.07 -13.83
CA GLY A 379 -16.20 11.96 -12.37
C GLY A 379 -15.05 11.08 -11.93
N ALA A 380 -14.94 9.86 -12.48
CA ALA A 380 -14.04 8.83 -11.96
C ALA A 380 -12.52 9.18 -11.99
N VAL A 381 -12.02 9.83 -13.05
CA VAL A 381 -10.58 10.20 -13.11
C VAL A 381 -10.24 11.37 -12.17
N ALA A 382 -11.22 12.20 -11.84
CA ALA A 382 -11.05 13.24 -10.83
C ALA A 382 -11.07 12.65 -9.42
N GLU A 383 -11.82 11.56 -9.21
CA GLU A 383 -11.97 10.88 -7.92
C GLU A 383 -10.72 10.06 -7.53
N SER A 384 -10.08 9.37 -8.48
CA SER A 384 -8.79 8.67 -8.25
C SER A 384 -7.65 9.63 -7.85
N GLN A 385 -7.53 10.80 -8.51
CA GLN A 385 -6.55 11.80 -8.12
C GLN A 385 -6.90 12.43 -6.76
N THR A 386 -8.18 12.62 -6.43
CA THR A 386 -8.57 13.10 -5.10
C THR A 386 -8.38 12.06 -4.00
N ALA A 387 -8.43 10.76 -4.29
CA ALA A 387 -8.12 9.69 -3.33
C ALA A 387 -6.61 9.61 -3.06
N VAL A 388 -5.76 9.74 -4.09
CA VAL A 388 -4.30 9.90 -3.93
C VAL A 388 -3.97 11.20 -3.19
N ASP A 389 -4.63 12.31 -3.52
CA ASP A 389 -4.47 13.58 -2.81
C ASP A 389 -5.03 13.52 -1.37
N ALA A 390 -6.00 12.64 -1.08
CA ALA A 390 -6.54 12.37 0.25
C ALA A 390 -5.58 11.51 1.08
N LEU A 391 -4.93 10.51 0.48
CA LEU A 391 -3.84 9.73 1.08
C LEU A 391 -2.62 10.62 1.37
N GLU A 392 -2.24 11.51 0.45
CA GLU A 392 -1.20 12.53 0.68
C GLU A 392 -1.63 13.56 1.75
N GLN A 393 -2.90 13.96 1.79
CA GLN A 393 -3.42 14.84 2.85
C GLN A 393 -3.48 14.15 4.21
N ALA A 394 -3.90 12.88 4.31
CA ALA A 394 -3.88 12.11 5.55
C ALA A 394 -2.46 11.96 6.11
N GLY A 395 -1.47 11.73 5.23
CA GLY A 395 -0.05 11.79 5.57
C GLY A 395 0.40 13.18 6.05
N ALA A 396 -0.15 14.26 5.50
CA ALA A 396 0.15 15.63 5.94
C ALA A 396 -0.57 16.04 7.23
N VAL A 397 -1.76 15.48 7.53
CA VAL A 397 -2.51 15.74 8.77
C VAL A 397 -1.83 15.05 9.95
N SER A 398 -1.28 13.85 9.79
CA SER A 398 -0.50 13.18 10.84
C SER A 398 0.79 13.93 11.18
N GLU A 399 1.51 14.45 10.17
CA GLU A 399 2.69 15.29 10.38
C GLU A 399 2.34 16.67 10.99
N ALA A 400 1.21 17.28 10.59
CA ALA A 400 0.76 18.57 11.12
C ALA A 400 0.22 18.47 12.56
N ALA A 401 -0.46 17.39 12.92
CA ALA A 401 -0.91 17.12 14.28
C ALA A 401 0.28 16.94 15.23
N ALA A 402 1.31 16.20 14.80
CA ALA A 402 2.56 16.07 15.55
C ALA A 402 3.29 17.41 15.72
N ALA A 403 3.24 18.30 14.71
CA ALA A 403 3.83 19.63 14.77
C ALA A 403 3.04 20.62 15.65
N GLU A 404 1.71 20.54 15.68
CA GLU A 404 0.87 21.40 16.53
C GLU A 404 0.95 20.99 18.01
N GLU A 405 1.09 19.69 18.30
CA GLU A 405 1.34 19.17 19.64
C GLU A 405 2.73 19.59 20.17
N ALA A 406 3.78 19.51 19.33
CA ALA A 406 5.11 19.99 19.66
C ALA A 406 5.15 21.51 19.94
N ALA A 407 4.41 22.31 19.17
CA ALA A 407 4.31 23.76 19.37
C ALA A 407 3.50 24.13 20.64
N ALA A 408 2.52 23.32 21.02
CA ALA A 408 1.77 23.50 22.26
C ALA A 408 2.64 23.16 23.50
N GLU A 409 3.54 22.18 23.40
CA GLU A 409 4.45 21.80 24.49
C GLU A 409 5.55 22.84 24.73
N GLU A 410 6.13 23.42 23.67
CA GLU A 410 7.12 24.50 23.78
C GLU A 410 6.54 25.76 24.47
N ALA A 411 5.26 26.06 24.21
CA ALA A 411 4.54 27.18 24.83
C ALA A 411 4.21 26.94 26.32
N VAL A 412 4.08 25.69 26.75
CA VAL A 412 3.83 25.33 28.16
C VAL A 412 5.14 25.35 28.96
N ASP A 413 6.26 24.94 28.37
CA ASP A 413 7.56 24.93 29.02
C ASP A 413 8.17 26.35 29.18
N GLU A 414 7.94 27.25 28.21
CA GLU A 414 8.28 28.68 28.36
C GLU A 414 7.44 29.36 29.47
N ALA A 415 6.20 28.93 29.68
CA ALA A 415 5.34 29.46 30.74
C ALA A 415 5.70 28.93 32.14
N ALA A 416 6.37 27.78 32.23
CA ALA A 416 6.84 27.18 33.48
C ALA A 416 8.24 27.68 33.92
N ALA A 417 9.00 28.29 33.01
CA ALA A 417 10.34 28.82 33.25
C ALA A 417 10.41 30.32 33.63
N GLY A 418 9.28 31.04 33.65
CA GLY A 418 9.15 32.44 34.08
C GLY A 418 8.52 32.61 35.44
#